data_AF-A0AA97F9B4-F1
#
_entry.id   AF-A0AA97F9B4-F1
#
_cell.length_a   1.000
_cell.length_b   1.000
_cell.length_c   1.000
_cell.angle_alpha   90.00
_cell.angle_beta   90.00
_cell.angle_gamma   90.00
#
_symmetry.space_group_name_H-M   'P 1'
#
loop_
_entity.id
_entity.type
_entity.pdbx_description
1 polymer ?
#
loop_
_entity_poly.entity_id
_entity_poly.type
_entity_poly.pdbx_seq_one_letter_code
_entity_poly.pdbx_strand_id
1 'polypeptide(L)' 'MSHPRKTDAVITRTINRFERAVEDKAFEGTVPWDSDEAIEEHERIDREYERSRLALERLIRR' A
#
# COMPACT_ATOMS: atom_id res chain seq x y z
N MET A 1 -14.59 -3.74 -27.95
CA MET A 1 -14.09 -3.67 -26.56
C MET A 1 -12.61 -3.35 -26.63
N SER A 2 -12.20 -2.16 -26.18
CA SER A 2 -10.79 -1.75 -26.19
C SER A 2 -10.05 -2.52 -25.10
N HIS A 3 -9.01 -3.27 -25.44
CA HIS A 3 -8.17 -3.94 -24.45
C HIS A 3 -7.37 -2.87 -23.70
N PRO A 4 -7.42 -2.81 -22.35
CA PRO A 4 -6.57 -1.90 -21.61
C PRO A 4 -5.11 -2.19 -21.95
N ARG A 5 -4.32 -1.14 -22.25
CA ARG A 5 -2.89 -1.33 -22.52
C ARG A 5 -2.28 -1.90 -21.25
N LYS A 6 -1.30 -2.81 -21.37
CA LYS A 6 -0.62 -3.42 -20.20
C LYS A 6 -0.14 -2.37 -19.18
N THR A 7 0.19 -1.16 -19.64
CA THR A 7 0.55 0.00 -18.82
C THR A 7 -0.59 0.45 -17.90
N ASP A 8 -1.82 0.52 -18.40
CA ASP A 8 -2.99 1.00 -17.64
C ASP A 8 -3.30 0.03 -16.48
N ALA A 9 -3.19 -1.27 -16.73
CA ALA A 9 -3.40 -2.29 -15.70
C ALA A 9 -2.36 -2.23 -14.57
N VAL A 10 -1.10 -1.87 -14.90
CA VAL A 10 -0.04 -1.68 -13.88
C VAL A 10 -0.31 -0.42 -13.07
N ILE A 11 -0.72 0.67 -13.71
CA ILE A 11 -1.07 1.93 -13.04
C ILE A 11 -2.21 1.69 -12.05
N THR A 12 -3.32 1.12 -12.51
CA THR A 12 -4.47 0.83 -11.64
C THR A 12 -4.10 -0.09 -10.48
N ARG A 13 -3.29 -1.13 -10.72
CA ARG A 13 -2.84 -2.02 -9.64
C ARG A 13 -2.00 -1.28 -8.59
N THR A 14 -1.08 -0.41 -9.02
CA THR A 14 -0.24 0.38 -8.10
C THR A 14 -1.07 1.34 -7.28
N ILE A 15 -2.05 2.02 -7.89
CA ILE A 15 -2.97 2.93 -7.19
C ILE A 15 -3.79 2.15 -6.16
N ASN A 16 -4.48 1.08 -6.57
CA ASN A 16 -5.31 0.27 -5.67
C ASN A 16 -4.51 -0.31 -4.49
N ARG A 17 -3.24 -0.67 -4.73
CA ARG A 17 -2.34 -1.16 -3.67
C ARG A 17 -2.03 -0.06 -2.66
N PHE A 18 -1.75 1.15 -3.14
CA PHE A 18 -1.49 2.30 -2.27
C PHE A 18 -2.73 2.70 -1.48
N GLU A 19 -3.91 2.72 -2.10
CA GLU A 19 -5.18 3.03 -1.40
C GLU A 19 -5.41 2.07 -0.21
N ARG A 20 -5.24 0.77 -0.41
CA ARG A 20 -5.33 -0.22 0.68
C ARG A 20 -4.29 0.00 1.76
N ALA A 21 -3.05 0.30 1.39
CA ALA A 21 -2.00 0.55 2.36
C ALA A 21 -2.26 1.82 3.19
N VAL A 22 -2.92 2.83 2.61
CA VAL A 22 -3.40 4.02 3.34
C VAL A 22 -4.52 3.66 4.31
N GLU A 23 -5.49 2.83 3.89
CA GLU A 23 -6.56 2.35 4.76
C GLU A 23 -6.00 1.54 5.94
N ASP A 24 -5.09 0.59 5.68
CA ASP A 24 -4.42 -0.21 6.71
C ASP A 24 -3.63 0.69 7.68
N LYS A 25 -2.89 1.68 7.15
CA LYS A 25 -2.12 2.64 7.95
C LYS A 25 -3.01 3.52 8.82
N ALA A 26 -4.20 3.88 8.35
CA ALA A 26 -5.18 4.60 9.15
C ALA A 26 -5.78 3.71 10.25
N PHE A 27 -5.99 2.43 9.96
CA PHE A 27 -6.51 1.46 10.93
C PHE A 27 -5.48 1.04 11.98
N GLU A 28 -4.18 1.13 11.67
CA GLU A 28 -3.07 0.76 12.54
C GLU A 28 -3.19 1.33 13.97
N GLY A 29 -3.70 2.56 14.12
CA GLY A 29 -3.89 3.18 15.46
C GLY A 29 -4.89 2.44 16.36
N THR A 30 -5.60 1.44 15.85
CA THR A 30 -6.50 0.56 16.60
C THR A 30 -5.85 -0.75 17.04
N VAL A 31 -4.66 -1.07 16.52
CA VAL A 31 -3.88 -2.25 16.93
C VAL A 31 -3.18 -1.94 18.26
N PRO A 32 -3.38 -2.76 19.31
CA PRO A 32 -2.78 -2.53 20.62
C PRO A 32 -1.30 -2.95 20.65
N TRP A 33 -0.43 -2.22 21.35
CA TRP A 33 1.00 -2.55 21.48
C TRP A 33 1.30 -3.55 22.61
N ASP A 34 0.49 -4.59 22.74
CA ASP A 34 0.47 -5.48 23.92
C ASP A 34 1.11 -6.85 23.69
N SER A 35 1.52 -7.14 22.45
CA SER A 35 2.07 -8.44 22.05
C SER A 35 3.11 -8.28 20.94
N ASP A 36 4.00 -9.28 20.83
CA ASP A 36 4.95 -9.37 19.72
C ASP A 36 4.23 -9.44 18.36
N GLU A 37 3.11 -10.15 18.31
CA GLU A 37 2.25 -10.26 17.12
C GLU A 37 1.70 -8.89 16.69
N ALA A 38 1.31 -8.05 17.64
CA ALA A 38 0.86 -6.71 17.33
C ALA A 38 2.00 -5.81 16.84
N ILE A 39 3.18 -5.88 17.47
CA ILE A 39 4.38 -5.16 17.01
C ILE A 39 4.73 -5.56 15.58
N GLU A 40 4.70 -6.86 15.28
CA GLU A 40 4.92 -7.36 13.92
C GLU A 40 3.88 -6.83 12.91
N GLU A 41 2.62 -6.71 13.32
CA GLU A 41 1.56 -6.16 12.49
C GLU A 41 1.76 -4.67 12.20
N HIS A 42 2.13 -3.88 13.21
CA HIS A 42 2.53 -2.48 13.04
C HIS A 42 3.66 -2.34 12.01
N GLU A 43 4.75 -3.10 12.20
CA GLU A 43 5.87 -3.06 11.28
C GLU A 43 5.50 -3.53 9.87
N ARG A 44 4.59 -4.50 9.74
CA ARG A 44 4.09 -4.98 8.45
C ARG A 44 3.32 -3.88 7.72
N ILE A 45 2.42 -3.20 8.42
CA ILE A 45 1.62 -2.08 7.89
C ILE A 45 2.55 -0.95 7.44
N ASP A 46 3.52 -0.57 8.28
CA ASP A 46 4.53 0.44 7.95
C ASP A 46 5.33 0.10 6.69
N ARG A 47 5.84 -1.12 6.62
CA ARG A 47 6.64 -1.59 5.48
C ARG A 47 5.82 -1.58 4.19
N GLU A 48 4.55 -1.96 4.25
CA GLU A 48 3.68 -2.00 3.07
C GLU A 48 3.27 -0.59 2.60
N TYR A 49 2.97 0.32 3.53
CA TYR A 49 2.72 1.72 3.24
C TYR A 49 3.92 2.36 2.52
N GLU A 50 5.13 2.22 3.06
CA GLU A 50 6.32 2.84 2.45
C GLU A 50 6.64 2.24 1.08
N ARG A 51 6.52 0.91 0.94
CA ARG A 51 6.74 0.23 -0.35
C ARG A 51 5.75 0.68 -1.43
N SER A 52 4.47 0.79 -1.08
CA SER A 52 3.43 1.21 -2.02
C SER A 52 3.55 2.70 -2.36
N ARG A 53 3.89 3.55 -1.39
CA ARG A 53 4.20 4.98 -1.59
C ARG A 53 5.33 5.18 -2.61
N LEU A 54 6.46 4.50 -2.42
CA LEU A 54 7.60 4.58 -3.34
C LEU A 54 7.27 4.06 -4.75
N ALA A 55 6.45 3.01 -4.84
CA ALA A 55 6.00 2.49 -6.14
C ALA A 55 5.12 3.50 -6.88
N LEU A 56 4.21 4.17 -6.17
CA LEU A 56 3.36 5.23 -6.73
C LEU A 56 4.18 6.47 -7.13
N GLU A 57 5.12 6.91 -6.30
CA GLU A 57 6.01 8.03 -6.63
C GLU A 57 6.81 7.78 -7.91
N ARG A 58 7.34 6.56 -8.09
CA ARG A 58 8.06 6.17 -9.32
C ARG A 58 7.16 6.19 -10.54
N LEU A 59 5.87 5.95 -10.37
CA LEU A 59 4.88 5.98 -11.44
C LEU A 59 4.55 7.41 -11.86
N ILE A 60 4.47 8.34 -10.89
CA ILE A 60 4.19 9.76 -11.12
C ILE A 60 5.39 10.50 -11.73
N ARG A 61 6.62 10.14 -11.34
CA ARG A 61 7.86 10.77 -11.85
C ARG A 61 8.29 10.29 -13.24
N ARG A 62 7.47 9.49 -13.91
CA ARG A 62 7.76 8.83 -15.18
C ARG A 62 7.25 9.66 -16.36
#